data_AF-A0A2N8N8F4-F1
#
_entry.id   AF-A0A2N8N8F4-F1
#
_cell.length_a   1.000
_cell.length_b   1.000
_cell.length_c   1.000
_cell.angle_alpha   90.00
_cell.angle_beta   90.00
_cell.angle_gamma   90.00
#
_symmetry.space_group_name_H-M   'P 1'
#
loop_
_entity.id
_entity.type
_entity.pdbx_description
1 polymer ?
#
loop_
_entity_poly.entity_id
_entity_poly.type
_entity_poly.pdbx_seq_one_letter_code
_entity_poly.pdbx_strand_id
1 'polypeptide(L)'
;MNTAELKERTSIRINKSLLERMKAKAKAGNRSFSNLVETILYKFESTEDEGLMSEEEFFDKIDASRKGIEEGRFVEVRNKEELHQYLDSL
;
A
#
# COMPACT_ATOMS: atom_id res chain seq x y z
N MET A 1 12.79 -16.10 22.43
CA MET A 1 13.90 -15.69 21.56
C MET A 1 13.63 -14.25 21.14
N ASN A 2 14.49 -13.30 21.53
CA ASN A 2 14.38 -11.91 21.09
C ASN A 2 15.08 -11.79 19.74
N THR A 3 14.32 -11.83 18.64
CA THR A 3 14.80 -11.42 17.32
C THR A 3 14.93 -9.90 17.32
N ALA A 4 16.01 -9.40 17.91
CA ALA A 4 16.44 -8.04 17.64
C ALA A 4 16.96 -8.02 16.20
N GLU A 5 16.13 -7.56 15.26
CA GLU A 5 16.56 -7.29 13.89
C GLU A 5 17.83 -6.42 13.95
N LEU A 6 18.91 -6.91 13.34
CA LEU A 6 20.18 -6.17 13.32
C LEU A 6 19.98 -4.90 12.50
N LYS A 7 19.88 -3.76 13.17
CA LYS A 7 19.96 -2.45 12.52
C LYS A 7 21.39 -2.23 12.01
N GLU A 8 21.59 -2.39 10.71
CA GLU A 8 22.87 -2.06 10.08
C GLU A 8 23.01 -0.55 9.88
N ARG A 9 24.22 -0.03 10.12
CA ARG A 9 24.55 1.38 9.86
C ARG A 9 25.05 1.52 8.44
N THR A 10 24.41 2.40 7.68
CA THR A 10 24.85 2.77 6.33
C THR A 10 25.10 4.27 6.21
N SER A 11 25.88 4.67 5.21
CA SER A 11 26.20 6.07 4.92
C SER A 11 25.63 6.47 3.57
N ILE A 12 24.80 7.52 3.54
CA ILE A 12 24.09 7.99 2.34
C ILE A 12 24.60 9.38 1.98
N ARG A 13 24.90 9.61 0.69
CA ARG A 13 25.26 10.94 0.19
C ARG A 13 23.99 11.74 -0.10
N ILE A 14 23.90 12.94 0.46
CA ILE A 14 22.76 13.84 0.31
C ILE A 14 23.30 15.24 0.00
N ASN A 15 22.71 15.94 -0.96
CA ASN A 15 23.11 17.32 -1.25
C ASN A 15 22.69 18.27 -0.11
N LYS A 16 23.44 19.38 0.02
CA LYS A 16 23.29 20.31 1.15
C LYS A 16 21.88 20.90 1.27
N SER A 17 21.27 21.29 0.15
CA SER A 17 19.92 21.90 0.17
C SER A 17 18.84 20.94 0.65
N LEU A 18 18.91 19.66 0.28
CA LEU A 18 17.98 18.64 0.76
C LEU A 18 18.23 18.32 2.24
N LEU A 19 19.50 18.21 2.65
CA LEU A 19 19.86 17.95 4.05
C LEU A 19 19.26 19.01 4.99
N GLU A 20 19.38 20.29 4.65
CA GLU A 20 18.83 21.37 5.47
C GLU A 20 17.29 21.34 5.52
N ARG A 21 16.62 21.07 4.40
CA ARG A 21 15.16 20.88 4.37
C ARG A 21 14.71 19.71 5.24
N MET A 22 15.42 18.59 5.20
CA MET A 22 15.08 17.42 6.00
C MET A 22 15.32 17.67 7.50
N LYS A 23 16.41 18.35 7.89
CA LYS A 23 16.64 18.76 9.28
C LYS A 23 15.53 19.68 9.80
N ALA A 24 15.14 20.68 9.00
CA ALA A 24 14.03 21.57 9.36
C ALA A 24 12.73 20.79 9.56
N LYS A 25 12.44 19.82 8.69
CA LYS A 25 11.27 18.93 8.80
C LYS A 25 11.33 18.02 10.04
N ALA A 26 12.51 17.54 10.42
CA ALA A 26 12.70 16.77 11.64
C ALA A 26 12.41 17.62 12.89
N LYS A 27 12.95 18.85 12.92
CA LYS A 27 12.73 19.81 14.01
C LYS A 27 11.26 20.22 14.14
N ALA A 28 10.57 20.47 13.03
CA ALA A 28 9.15 20.80 13.02
C ALA A 28 8.28 19.66 13.58
N GLY A 29 8.70 18.41 13.39
CA GLY A 29 8.04 17.22 13.94
C GLY A 29 8.54 16.77 15.31
N ASN A 30 9.33 17.59 16.02
CA ASN A 30 9.97 17.28 17.30
C ASN A 30 10.66 15.89 17.35
N ARG A 31 11.32 15.52 16.24
CA ARG A 31 12.00 14.23 16.08
C ARG A 31 13.43 14.40 15.65
N SER A 32 14.26 13.38 15.90
CA SER A 32 15.63 13.35 15.42
C SER A 32 15.67 13.17 13.90
N PHE A 33 16.74 13.67 13.27
CA PHE A 33 16.97 13.45 11.84
C PHE A 33 17.07 11.95 11.50
N SER A 34 17.75 11.15 12.34
CA SER A 34 17.84 9.69 12.17
C SER A 34 16.46 9.04 12.15
N ASN A 35 15.60 9.39 13.12
CA ASN A 35 14.25 8.84 13.19
C ASN A 35 13.39 9.24 11.97
N LEU A 36 13.52 10.48 11.47
CA LEU A 36 12.89 10.91 10.22
C LEU A 36 13.36 10.06 9.03
N VAL A 37 14.68 9.84 8.90
CA VAL A 37 15.26 9.05 7.80
C VAL A 37 14.81 7.60 7.89
N GLU A 38 14.89 6.98 9.07
CA GLU A 38 14.38 5.62 9.31
C GLU A 38 12.91 5.50 8.91
N THR A 39 12.05 6.44 9.35
CA THR A 39 10.62 6.44 8.97
C THR A 39 10.42 6.52 7.45
N ILE A 40 11.24 7.29 6.74
CA ILE A 40 11.16 7.37 5.28
C ILE A 40 11.59 6.04 4.65
N LEU A 41 12.67 5.44 5.13
CA LEU A 41 13.18 4.18 4.61
C LEU A 41 12.20 3.02 4.83
N TYR A 42 11.59 2.91 6.01
CA TYR A 42 10.55 1.90 6.26
C TYR A 42 9.30 2.11 5.40
N LYS A 43 9.01 3.35 4.97
CA LYS A 43 7.92 3.58 4.01
C LYS A 43 8.21 3.04 2.61
N PHE A 44 9.48 2.82 2.25
CA PHE A 44 9.83 2.16 1.00
C PHE A 44 9.61 0.64 1.08
N GLU A 45 9.80 0.01 2.23
CA GLU A 45 9.41 -1.39 2.42
C GLU A 45 7.88 -1.55 2.40
N SER A 46 7.13 -0.62 3.00
CA SER A 46 5.66 -0.66 2.96
C SER A 46 5.04 -0.29 1.61
N THR A 47 5.83 -0.14 0.54
CA THR A 47 5.34 0.07 -0.83
C THR A 47 5.43 -1.17 -1.72
N GLU A 48 5.93 -2.29 -1.19
CA GLU A 48 5.42 -3.58 -1.67
C GLU A 48 3.97 -3.65 -1.18
N ASP A 49 3.08 -3.14 -2.03
CA ASP A 49 1.65 -3.06 -1.81
C ASP A 49 1.11 -4.49 -1.79
N GLU A 50 1.24 -5.19 -0.64
CA GLU A 50 0.73 -6.56 -0.40
C GLU A 50 -0.79 -6.68 -0.68
N GLY A 51 -1.48 -5.55 -0.90
CA GLY A 51 -2.90 -5.48 -1.28
C GLY A 51 -3.17 -5.35 -2.78
N LEU A 52 -2.17 -5.11 -3.64
CA LEU A 52 -2.36 -5.06 -5.09
C LEU A 52 -2.15 -6.45 -5.68
N MET A 53 -3.24 -7.03 -6.20
CA MET A 53 -3.13 -8.20 -7.07
C MET A 53 -2.24 -7.88 -8.27
N SER A 54 -1.51 -8.88 -8.74
CA SER A 54 -0.71 -8.74 -9.96
C SER A 54 -1.59 -8.44 -11.18
N GLU A 55 -0.98 -7.91 -12.24
CA GLU A 55 -1.67 -7.64 -13.50
C GLU A 55 -2.31 -8.91 -14.08
N GLU A 56 -1.63 -10.05 -13.97
CA GLU A 56 -2.13 -11.36 -14.38
C GLU A 56 -3.37 -11.78 -13.57
N GLU A 57 -3.30 -11.72 -12.24
CA GLU A 57 -4.44 -12.03 -11.36
C GLU A 57 -5.65 -11.11 -11.59
N PHE A 58 -5.41 -9.85 -11.96
CA PHE A 58 -6.45 -8.90 -12.30
C PHE A 58 -7.20 -9.33 -13.57
N PHE A 59 -6.47 -9.67 -14.64
CA PHE A 59 -7.10 -10.10 -15.89
C PHE A 59 -7.75 -11.47 -15.77
N ASP A 60 -7.15 -12.40 -15.01
CA ASP A 60 -7.75 -13.71 -14.71
C ASP A 60 -9.11 -13.57 -14.02
N LYS A 61 -9.24 -12.65 -13.05
CA LYS A 61 -10.53 -12.38 -12.40
C LYS A 61 -11.57 -11.79 -13.36
N ILE A 62 -11.16 -10.91 -14.28
CA ILE A 62 -12.05 -10.35 -15.29
C ILE A 62 -12.55 -11.45 -16.22
N ASP A 63 -11.65 -12.30 -16.72
CA ASP A 63 -12.02 -13.37 -17.65
C ASP A 63 -12.88 -14.44 -16.98
N ALA A 64 -12.60 -14.78 -15.72
CA ALA A 64 -13.47 -15.64 -14.91
C ALA A 64 -14.88 -15.04 -14.74
N SER A 65 -14.97 -13.72 -14.51
CA SER A 65 -16.26 -13.02 -14.38
C SER A 65 -17.05 -12.99 -15.69
N ARG A 66 -16.37 -12.73 -16.82
CA ARG A 66 -16.98 -12.77 -18.16
C ARG A 66 -17.56 -14.15 -18.47
N LYS A 67 -16.78 -15.20 -18.22
CA LYS A 67 -17.23 -16.58 -18.38
C LYS A 67 -18.42 -16.91 -17.47
N GLY A 68 -18.41 -16.41 -16.23
CA GLY A 68 -19.55 -16.53 -15.32
C GLY A 68 -20.83 -15.91 -15.90
N ILE A 69 -20.74 -14.74 -16.53
CA ILE A 69 -21.88 -14.09 -17.19
C ILE A 69 -22.39 -14.93 -18.37
N GLU A 70 -21.50 -15.45 -19.22
CA GLU A 70 -21.87 -16.33 -20.34
C GLU A 70 -22.60 -17.60 -19.88
N GLU A 71 -22.19 -18.15 -18.74
CA GLU A 71 -22.79 -19.32 -18.11
C GLU A 71 -24.05 -18.99 -17.27
N GLY A 72 -24.49 -17.73 -17.24
CA GLY A 72 -25.67 -17.28 -16.49
C GLY A 72 -25.45 -17.19 -14.98
N ARG A 73 -24.21 -17.24 -14.50
CA ARG A 73 -23.81 -17.13 -13.09
C ARG A 73 -23.49 -15.67 -12.74
N PHE A 74 -24.53 -14.82 -12.75
CA PHE A 74 -24.42 -13.41 -12.37
C PHE A 74 -25.61 -12.97 -11.51
N VAL A 75 -25.43 -11.87 -10.78
CA VAL A 75 -26.52 -11.18 -10.06
C VAL A 75 -26.86 -9.92 -10.83
N GLU A 76 -28.11 -9.81 -11.27
CA GLU A 76 -28.62 -8.59 -11.90
C GLU A 76 -29.06 -7.60 -10.82
N VAL A 77 -28.51 -6.39 -10.85
CA VAL A 77 -28.87 -5.31 -9.94
C VAL A 77 -29.26 -4.10 -10.78
N ARG A 78 -30.48 -3.60 -10.62
CA ARG A 78 -31.06 -2.57 -11.50
C ARG A 78 -31.13 -1.19 -10.86
N ASN A 79 -30.99 -1.11 -9.54
CA ASN A 79 -31.04 0.15 -8.80
C ASN A 79 -30.13 0.10 -7.57
N LYS A 80 -29.99 1.27 -6.94
CA LYS A 80 -29.07 1.48 -5.82
C LYS A 80 -29.53 0.72 -4.57
N GLU A 81 -30.84 0.67 -4.32
CA GLU A 81 -31.41 -0.03 -3.17
C GLU A 81 -31.16 -1.56 -3.26
N GLU A 82 -31.36 -2.16 -4.43
CA GLU A 82 -31.04 -3.57 -4.69
C GLU A 82 -29.55 -3.86 -4.49
N LEU A 83 -28.67 -2.94 -4.90
CA LEU A 83 -27.23 -3.08 -4.67
C LEU A 83 -26.91 -3.14 -3.18
N HIS A 84 -27.46 -2.22 -2.40
CA HIS A 84 -27.22 -2.17 -0.95
C HIS A 84 -27.76 -3.40 -0.24
N GLN A 85 -28.97 -3.86 -0.59
CA GLN A 85 -29.54 -5.09 -0.04
C GLN A 85 -28.70 -6.32 -0.37
N TYR A 86 -28.18 -6.40 -1.60
CA TYR A 86 -27.29 -7.49 -1.99
C TYR A 86 -25.98 -7.45 -1.18
N LEU A 87 -25.35 -6.28 -1.06
CA LEU A 87 -24.11 -6.12 -0.30
C LEU A 87 -24.29 -6.43 1.20
N ASP A 88 -25.45 -6.08 1.78
CA ASP A 88 -25.76 -6.40 3.18
C ASP A 88 -26.02 -7.90 3.41
N SER A 89 -26.26 -8.67 2.34
CA SER A 89 -26.51 -10.12 2.39
C SER A 89 -25.26 -10.99 2.15
N LEU A 90 -24.12 -10.37 1.80
CA LEU A 90 -22.82 -11.03 1.60
C LEU A 90 -22.04 -11.17 2.91
#